data_AF-A0A5D2SCQ4-F1
#
_entry.id   AF-A0A5D2SCQ4-F1
#
_cell.length_a   1.000
_cell.length_b   1.000
_cell.length_c   1.000
_cell.angle_alpha   90.00
_cell.angle_beta   90.00
_cell.angle_gamma   90.00
#
_symmetry.space_group_name_H-M   'P 1'
#
loop_
_entity.id
_entity.type
_entity.pdbx_description
1 polymer ?
#
loop_
_entity_poly.entity_id
_entity_poly.type
_entity_poly.pdbx_seq_one_letter_code
_entity_poly.pdbx_strand_id
1 'polypeptide(L)'
;MDAEPNDRKIGKLCEYALRNPLRIPKITSNLEQRCFKDLRNENFGCVKAVLCIYRKLLSSCKEQMPLFASCLLGIIRALLEQTRQDEMRILGCNALVCFMGEHCHISMDFDSLPRSYQKIYEAWH
;
A
#
# COMPACT_ATOMS: atom_id res chain seq x y z
N MET A 1 20.95 -9.30 -7.27
CA MET A 1 20.98 -7.84 -7.55
C MET A 1 19.59 -7.32 -7.23
N ASP A 2 19.34 -7.06 -5.94
CA ASP A 2 18.13 -6.43 -5.46
C ASP A 2 18.26 -4.93 -5.71
N ALA A 3 17.94 -4.50 -6.93
CA ALA A 3 17.80 -3.09 -7.22
C ALA A 3 16.58 -2.59 -6.44
N GLU A 4 16.86 -1.95 -5.29
CA GLU A 4 15.86 -1.34 -4.44
C GLU A 4 14.95 -0.42 -5.27
N PRO A 5 13.64 -0.38 -5.00
CA PRO A 5 12.70 0.36 -5.82
C PRO A 5 13.13 1.83 -5.89
N ASN A 6 13.54 2.30 -7.07
CA ASN A 6 14.12 3.64 -7.21
C ASN A 6 13.05 4.70 -6.96
N ASP A 7 13.03 5.25 -5.75
CA ASP A 7 12.06 6.24 -5.27
C ASP A 7 11.87 7.41 -6.24
N ARG A 8 12.94 7.84 -6.93
CA ARG A 8 12.86 8.91 -7.94
C ARG A 8 12.00 8.51 -9.13
N LYS A 9 12.09 7.27 -9.59
CA LYS A 9 11.25 6.75 -10.69
C LYS A 9 9.80 6.57 -10.24
N ILE A 10 9.60 6.10 -9.01
CA ILE A 10 8.26 5.93 -8.42
C ILE A 10 7.57 7.29 -8.28
N GLY A 11 8.29 8.31 -7.80
CA GLY A 11 7.78 9.68 -7.70
C GLY A 11 7.29 10.22 -9.05
N LYS A 12 8.10 10.09 -10.10
CA LYS A 12 7.71 10.51 -11.46
C LYS A 12 6.48 9.78 -11.99
N LEU A 13 6.36 8.47 -11.70
CA LEU A 13 5.17 7.70 -12.07
C LEU A 13 3.92 8.25 -11.36
N CYS A 14 4.02 8.57 -10.08
CA CYS A 14 2.90 9.11 -9.31
C CYS A 14 2.53 10.53 -9.77
N GLU A 15 3.50 11.40 -10.06
CA GLU A 15 3.24 12.72 -10.64
C GLU A 15 2.55 12.62 -12.01
N TYR A 16 3.00 11.68 -12.85
CA TYR A 16 2.38 11.42 -14.14
C TYR A 16 0.93 10.93 -13.99
N ALA A 17 0.70 10.00 -13.05
CA ALA A 17 -0.62 9.47 -12.72
C ALA A 17 -1.56 10.56 -12.19
N LEU A 18 -1.08 11.42 -11.29
CA LEU A 18 -1.84 12.54 -10.74
C LEU A 18 -2.27 13.53 -11.82
N ARG A 19 -1.38 13.84 -12.77
CA ARG A 19 -1.69 14.70 -13.93
C ARG A 19 -2.61 14.04 -14.95
N ASN A 20 -2.75 12.71 -14.94
CA ASN A 20 -3.53 11.95 -15.91
C ASN A 20 -4.38 10.85 -15.22
N PRO A 21 -5.42 11.20 -14.43
CA PRO A 21 -6.16 10.22 -13.64
C PRO A 21 -6.73 9.05 -14.45
N LEU A 22 -7.13 9.27 -15.71
CA LEU A 22 -7.63 8.23 -16.61
C LEU A 22 -6.60 7.14 -16.95
N ARG A 23 -5.31 7.38 -16.74
CA ARG A 23 -4.24 6.39 -16.92
C ARG A 23 -4.06 5.50 -15.69
N ILE A 24 -4.53 5.91 -14.51
CA ILE A 24 -4.38 5.18 -13.25
C ILE A 24 -4.88 3.74 -13.36
N PRO A 25 -6.12 3.46 -13.84
CA PRO A 25 -6.62 2.07 -13.92
C PRO A 25 -5.72 1.15 -14.76
N LYS A 26 -5.15 1.67 -15.86
CA LYS A 26 -4.26 0.88 -16.72
C LYS A 26 -2.92 0.63 -16.06
N ILE A 27 -2.36 1.63 -15.36
CA ILE A 27 -1.11 1.50 -14.61
C ILE A 27 -1.28 0.46 -13.50
N THR A 28 -2.33 0.57 -12.69
CA THR A 28 -2.54 -0.30 -11.53
C THR A 28 -2.94 -1.71 -11.93
N SER A 29 -3.73 -1.90 -12.99
CA SER A 29 -4.00 -3.24 -13.54
C SER A 29 -2.71 -3.94 -14.01
N ASN A 30 -1.79 -3.22 -14.68
CA ASN A 30 -0.51 -3.80 -15.09
C ASN A 30 0.36 -4.17 -13.87
N LEU A 31 0.37 -3.34 -12.81
CA LEU A 31 1.10 -3.62 -11.58
C LEU A 31 0.54 -4.83 -10.83
N GLU A 32 -0.79 -4.95 -10.76
CA GLU A 32 -1.50 -6.08 -10.18
C GLU A 32 -1.16 -7.39 -10.90
N GLN A 33 -1.29 -7.42 -12.23
CA GLN A 33 -0.93 -8.58 -13.04
C GLN A 33 0.53 -8.99 -12.82
N ARG A 34 1.43 -8.01 -12.72
CA ARG A 34 2.84 -8.25 -12.45
C ARG A 34 3.05 -8.83 -11.05
N CYS A 35 2.39 -8.28 -10.04
CA CYS A 35 2.45 -8.75 -8.65
C CYS A 35 2.02 -10.22 -8.54
N PHE A 36 0.88 -10.60 -9.12
CA PHE A 36 0.42 -11.99 -9.11
C PHE A 36 1.35 -12.94 -9.86
N LYS A 37 1.98 -12.46 -10.94
CA LYS A 37 3.01 -13.25 -11.65
C LYS A 37 4.23 -13.46 -10.76
N ASP A 38 4.74 -12.41 -10.13
CA ASP A 38 5.95 -12.48 -9.31
C ASP A 38 5.73 -13.24 -8.00
N LEU A 39 4.54 -13.15 -7.39
CA LEU A 39 4.16 -13.98 -6.23
C LEU A 39 4.22 -15.48 -6.55
N ARG A 40 3.66 -15.90 -7.69
CA ARG A 40 3.69 -17.31 -8.12
C ARG A 40 5.10 -17.81 -8.43
N ASN A 41 5.98 -16.92 -8.85
CA ASN A 41 7.39 -17.24 -9.16
C ASN A 41 8.32 -17.00 -7.96
N GLU A 42 7.78 -16.69 -6.77
CA GLU A 42 8.54 -16.37 -5.55
C GLU A 42 9.56 -15.22 -5.74
N ASN A 43 9.29 -14.31 -6.67
CA ASN A 43 10.11 -13.13 -6.95
C ASN A 43 9.72 -11.97 -6.02
N PHE A 44 10.02 -12.13 -4.73
CA PHE A 44 9.54 -11.25 -3.68
C PHE A 44 10.13 -9.82 -3.75
N GLY A 45 11.31 -9.64 -4.35
CA GLY A 45 11.87 -8.30 -4.60
C GLY A 45 10.97 -7.46 -5.52
N CYS A 46 10.39 -8.07 -6.57
CA CYS A 46 9.46 -7.38 -7.45
C CYS A 46 8.12 -7.08 -6.76
N VAL A 47 7.64 -8.00 -5.91
CA VAL A 47 6.41 -7.79 -5.10
C VAL A 47 6.56 -6.58 -4.18
N LYS A 48 7.69 -6.49 -3.46
CA LYS A 48 8.02 -5.34 -2.61
C LYS A 48 8.04 -4.04 -3.43
N ALA A 49 8.64 -4.05 -4.61
CA ALA A 49 8.67 -2.88 -5.50
C ALA A 49 7.27 -2.43 -5.95
N VAL A 50 6.39 -3.37 -6.30
CA VAL A 50 5.00 -3.05 -6.66
C VAL A 50 4.28 -2.40 -5.49
N LEU A 51 4.46 -2.91 -4.27
CA LEU A 51 3.83 -2.30 -3.09
C LEU A 51 4.39 -0.93 -2.73
N CYS A 52 5.68 -0.68 -2.93
CA CYS A 52 6.25 0.67 -2.80
C CYS A 52 5.55 1.66 -3.75
N ILE A 53 5.23 1.24 -4.98
CA ILE A 53 4.48 2.06 -5.94
C ILE A 53 3.06 2.33 -5.45
N TYR A 54 2.33 1.29 -5.02
CA TYR A 54 0.98 1.48 -4.48
C TYR A 54 0.96 2.38 -3.25
N ARG A 55 1.92 2.24 -2.33
CA ARG A 55 2.04 3.12 -1.16
C ARG A 55 2.24 4.58 -1.57
N LYS A 56 3.06 4.84 -2.60
CA LYS A 56 3.25 6.19 -3.10
C LYS A 56 2.00 6.72 -3.82
N LEU A 57 1.32 5.88 -4.61
CA LEU A 57 0.04 6.23 -5.24
C LEU A 57 -1.02 6.59 -4.20
N LEU A 58 -1.12 5.83 -3.12
CA LEU A 58 -2.00 6.16 -2.00
C LEU A 58 -1.69 7.57 -1.45
N SER A 59 -0.41 7.88 -1.18
CA SER A 59 -0.03 9.19 -0.64
C SER A 59 -0.23 10.37 -1.62
N SER A 60 -0.05 10.14 -2.92
CA SER A 60 0.02 11.20 -3.94
C SER A 60 -1.27 11.36 -4.75
N CYS A 61 -2.13 10.34 -4.81
CA CYS A 61 -3.35 10.29 -5.63
C CYS A 61 -4.58 9.93 -4.76
N LYS A 62 -4.66 10.48 -3.54
CA LYS A 62 -5.70 10.16 -2.54
C LYS A 62 -7.12 10.29 -3.08
N GLU A 63 -7.40 11.39 -3.78
CA GLU A 63 -8.72 11.68 -4.39
C GLU A 63 -9.07 10.70 -5.53
N GLN A 64 -8.07 10.08 -6.16
CA GLN A 64 -8.24 9.12 -7.25
C GLN A 64 -8.19 7.67 -6.77
N MET A 65 -8.10 7.44 -5.47
CA MET A 65 -7.99 6.12 -4.89
C MET A 65 -9.12 5.14 -5.31
N PRO A 66 -10.38 5.57 -5.51
CA PRO A 66 -11.41 4.69 -6.07
C PRO A 66 -11.04 4.03 -7.40
N LEU A 67 -10.13 4.62 -8.19
CA LEU A 67 -9.69 4.08 -9.48
C LEU A 67 -8.77 2.86 -9.37
N PHE A 68 -8.23 2.57 -8.18
CA PHE A 68 -7.30 1.47 -7.97
C PHE A 68 -7.47 0.68 -6.66
N ALA A 69 -8.43 1.06 -5.81
CA ALA A 69 -8.69 0.41 -4.54
C ALA A 69 -8.93 -1.10 -4.69
N SER A 70 -9.71 -1.52 -5.68
CA SER A 70 -9.99 -2.94 -5.95
C SER A 70 -8.72 -3.73 -6.26
N CYS A 71 -7.86 -3.20 -7.15
CA CYS A 71 -6.59 -3.85 -7.50
C CYS A 71 -5.67 -3.97 -6.28
N LEU A 72 -5.55 -2.92 -5.47
CA LEU A 72 -4.70 -2.94 -4.29
C LEU A 72 -5.22 -3.93 -3.23
N LEU A 73 -6.53 -3.94 -2.96
CA LEU A 73 -7.15 -4.90 -2.05
C LEU A 73 -6.99 -6.34 -2.54
N GLY A 74 -7.05 -6.58 -3.84
CA GLY A 74 -6.77 -7.88 -4.46
C GLY A 74 -5.35 -8.38 -4.17
N ILE A 75 -4.36 -7.49 -4.31
CA ILE A 75 -2.96 -7.79 -3.96
C ILE A 75 -2.80 -8.04 -2.46
N ILE A 76 -3.38 -7.18 -1.61
CA ILE A 76 -3.33 -7.32 -0.14
C ILE A 76 -3.86 -8.69 0.27
N ARG A 77 -5.03 -9.09 -0.25
CA ARG A 77 -5.61 -10.41 0.05
C ARG A 77 -4.65 -11.54 -0.33
N ALA A 78 -4.09 -11.51 -1.54
CA ALA A 78 -3.18 -12.56 -1.99
C ALA A 78 -1.87 -12.64 -1.18
N LEU A 79 -1.39 -11.52 -0.65
CA LEU A 79 -0.25 -11.48 0.27
C LEU A 79 -0.59 -12.12 1.63
N LEU A 80 -1.76 -11.80 2.17
CA LEU A 80 -2.24 -12.36 3.44
C LEU A 80 -2.48 -13.87 3.37
N GLU A 81 -2.82 -14.39 2.18
CA GLU A 81 -3.00 -15.82 1.90
C GLU A 81 -1.66 -16.59 1.77
N GLN A 82 -0.49 -15.93 1.80
CA GLN A 82 0.82 -16.60 1.74
C GLN A 82 1.22 -17.26 3.08
N THR A 83 0.54 -18.35 3.44
CA THR A 83 0.71 -19.05 4.75
C THR A 83 2.12 -19.54 5.06
N ARG A 84 2.96 -19.73 4.04
CA ARG A 84 4.34 -20.23 4.18
C ARG A 84 5.41 -19.13 4.18
N GLN A 85 5.01 -17.88 3.95
CA GLN A 85 5.92 -16.73 3.79
C GLN A 85 5.47 -15.58 4.69
N ASP A 86 5.87 -15.61 5.96
CA ASP A 86 5.44 -14.62 6.95
C ASP A 86 5.82 -13.19 6.56
N GLU A 87 6.95 -12.99 5.85
CA GLU A 87 7.33 -11.67 5.34
C GLU A 87 6.27 -11.10 4.38
N MET A 88 5.69 -11.93 3.50
CA MET A 88 4.63 -11.50 2.59
C MET A 88 3.34 -11.15 3.33
N ARG A 89 3.02 -11.89 4.39
CA ARG A 89 1.86 -11.62 5.24
C ARG A 89 2.03 -10.30 6.01
N ILE A 90 3.20 -10.06 6.59
CA ILE A 90 3.55 -8.80 7.26
C ILE A 90 3.42 -7.64 6.26
N LEU A 91 3.95 -7.83 5.05
CA LEU A 91 3.87 -6.84 3.99
C LEU A 91 2.41 -6.55 3.57
N GLY A 92 1.57 -7.58 3.48
CA GLY A 92 0.13 -7.45 3.26
C GLY A 92 -0.58 -6.68 4.38
N CYS A 93 -0.27 -6.96 5.64
CA CYS A 93 -0.78 -6.22 6.80
C CYS A 93 -0.38 -4.75 6.75
N ASN A 94 0.89 -4.45 6.48
CA ASN A 94 1.38 -3.08 6.36
C ASN A 94 0.67 -2.33 5.23
N ALA A 95 0.49 -2.97 4.07
CA ALA A 95 -0.24 -2.40 2.95
C ALA A 95 -1.73 -2.15 3.30
N LEU A 96 -2.37 -3.05 4.04
CA LEU A 96 -3.74 -2.86 4.53
C LEU A 96 -3.84 -1.68 5.50
N VAL A 97 -2.90 -1.56 6.45
CA VAL A 97 -2.85 -0.41 7.37
C VAL A 97 -2.61 0.88 6.61
N CYS A 98 -1.72 0.92 5.60
CA CYS A 98 -1.56 2.10 4.76
C CYS A 98 -2.83 2.44 3.98
N PHE A 99 -3.50 1.44 3.40
CA PHE A 99 -4.76 1.63 2.68
C PHE A 99 -5.85 2.20 3.59
N MET A 100 -6.01 1.64 4.79
CA MET A 100 -6.95 2.13 5.79
C MET A 100 -6.54 3.50 6.34
N GLY A 101 -5.25 3.75 6.57
CA GLY A 101 -4.71 5.00 7.08
C GLY A 101 -4.95 6.18 6.14
N GLU A 102 -4.93 5.94 4.83
CA GLU A 102 -5.22 6.94 3.80
C GLU A 102 -6.73 7.16 3.60
N HIS A 103 -7.54 6.21 4.06
CA HIS A 103 -8.99 6.34 4.22
C HIS A 103 -9.44 6.83 5.60
N CYS A 104 -8.56 6.76 6.59
CA CYS A 104 -8.82 7.17 7.95
C CYS A 104 -8.71 8.68 8.04
N HIS A 105 -9.80 9.33 7.61
CA HIS A 105 -10.33 10.46 8.36
C HIS A 105 -11.05 9.96 9.63
N ILE A 106 -10.62 8.85 10.23
CA ILE A 106 -10.80 8.67 11.68
C ILE A 106 -9.66 9.47 12.28
N SER A 107 -9.85 10.79 12.39
CA SER A 107 -9.40 11.45 13.59
C SER A 107 -10.05 10.67 14.73
N MET A 108 -9.36 9.68 15.27
CA MET A 108 -9.47 9.49 16.70
C MET A 108 -8.85 10.77 17.22
N ASP A 109 -9.67 11.81 17.39
CA ASP A 109 -9.29 12.91 18.25
C ASP A 109 -8.77 12.23 19.50
N PHE A 110 -7.52 12.50 19.87
CA PHE A 110 -6.94 11.87 21.07
C PHE A 110 -7.89 12.07 22.26
N ASP A 111 -8.58 13.20 22.29
CA ASP A 111 -9.62 13.59 23.25
C ASP A 111 -10.89 12.71 23.22
N SER A 112 -11.15 12.00 22.12
CA SER A 112 -12.27 11.05 21.97
C SER A 112 -11.95 9.64 22.47
N LEU A 113 -10.68 9.32 22.75
CA LEU A 113 -10.31 8.02 23.31
C LEU A 113 -10.67 7.93 24.80
N PRO A 114 -11.13 6.77 25.29
CA PRO A 114 -11.30 6.54 26.71
C PRO A 114 -9.97 6.81 27.45
N ARG A 115 -10.03 7.47 28.62
CA ARG A 115 -8.85 7.86 29.41
C ARG A 115 -7.86 6.72 29.68
N SER A 116 -8.33 5.47 29.69
CA SER A 116 -7.46 4.29 29.82
C SER A 116 -6.45 4.15 28.67
N TYR A 117 -6.86 4.44 27.44
CA TYR A 117 -5.99 4.37 26.27
C TYR A 117 -5.05 5.57 26.16
N GLN A 118 -5.50 6.77 26.55
CA GLN A 118 -4.66 7.97 26.61
C GLN A 118 -3.46 7.76 27.56
N LYS A 119 -3.71 7.20 28.76
CA LYS A 119 -2.66 6.88 29.74
C LYS A 119 -1.62 5.88 29.23
N ILE A 120 -2.02 4.94 28.38
CA ILE A 120 -1.09 3.97 27.79
C ILE A 120 -0.16 4.66 26.80
N TYR A 121 -0.68 5.58 25.99
CA TYR A 121 0.10 6.36 25.04
C TYR A 121 1.10 7.29 25.76
N GLU A 122 0.66 7.99 26.81
CA GLU A 122 1.51 8.84 27.64
C GLU A 122 2.60 8.05 28.38
N ALA A 123 2.33 6.81 28.78
CA ALA A 123 3.31 5.96 29.45
C ALA A 123 4.37 5.38 28.50
N TRP A 124 4.17 5.49 27.18
CA TRP A 124 5.07 4.96 26.17
C TRP A 124 6.07 6.01 25.65
N HIS A 125 5.96 7.27 26.11
CA HIS A 125 6.80 8.40 25.71
C HIS A 125 7.50 9.04 26.91
#